data_AF-A0A970P6P0-F1
#
_entry.id   AF-A0A970P6P0-F1
#
_cell.length_a   1.000
_cell.length_b   1.000
_cell.length_c   1.000
_cell.angle_alpha   90.00
_cell.angle_beta   90.00
_cell.angle_gamma   90.00
#
_symmetry.space_group_name_H-M   'P 1'
#
loop_
_entity.id
_entity.type
_entity.pdbx_description
1 polymer ?
#
loop_
_entity_poly.entity_id
_entity_poly.type
_entity_poly.pdbx_seq_one_letter_code
_entity_poly.pdbx_strand_id
1 'polypeptide(L)'
;MNWRATLATGLVFIALLAFVWVESRNRVAEEGEVFRHGVLGLDLYGIDVEQVTSLRIERAGQEVVVLTKRDDGWFITEPFEGMANAEEVRRMVETIAQLRPSATREGVDLDSEQFGLAEPDLVATLTYAGNRTAQLSLGGETPAGAERYAKISGNNNLYVVPATVRTTLWKDPREMRETDVLTVEADAVQSLVLDHGEEHVAAQRTTATSDGPKWRLTEPLQVPADEWGVRQVITSLDDLKAEGFADEDADADDAALGFDGPQATVTLATTDGKSRTVTFGSTVTREVGQPAEEKEVVFTRVSGRNEVLLVQAGALDNFRQSAFDLRDKSVVSFNREDVTRVKVERTQGLSFTVARRPSGWFVERPQDFEARQGAIDDILWDLEDLSAVNFVSDDPTPQELRTFGLAVPQVAITIELRGEEPIRVLVGAKTEAGNYYASTSASKQVVEISEFLMGDLPDEVDELRPSAVPIPEPEEAAEPVVPGT
;
A
#
# COMPACT_ATOMS: atom_id res chain seq x y z
N MET A 1 29.79 -41.27 -25.60
CA MET A 1 28.80 -41.00 -24.54
C MET A 1 27.58 -40.39 -25.21
N ASN A 2 26.44 -41.09 -25.22
CA ASN A 2 25.26 -40.65 -25.97
C ASN A 2 24.55 -39.53 -25.21
N TRP A 3 24.82 -38.27 -25.56
CA TRP A 3 24.26 -37.08 -24.91
C TRP A 3 22.73 -37.08 -24.83
N ARG A 4 22.06 -37.74 -25.79
CA ARG A 4 20.61 -37.97 -25.80
C ARG A 4 20.14 -38.93 -24.68
N ALA A 5 20.92 -39.96 -24.38
CA ALA A 5 20.65 -40.86 -23.26
C ALA A 5 20.86 -40.15 -21.92
N THR A 6 21.91 -39.32 -21.80
CA THR A 6 22.17 -38.51 -20.60
C THR A 6 21.07 -37.48 -20.34
N LEU A 7 20.55 -36.83 -21.38
CA LEU A 7 19.40 -35.91 -21.26
C LEU A 7 18.12 -36.62 -20.82
N ALA A 8 17.84 -37.81 -21.38
CA ALA A 8 16.67 -38.60 -20.99
C ALA A 8 16.74 -39.02 -19.52
N THR A 9 17.91 -39.48 -19.04
CA THR A 9 18.11 -39.82 -17.63
C THR A 9 18.00 -38.60 -16.72
N GLY A 10 18.50 -37.44 -17.14
CA GLY A 10 18.37 -36.18 -16.40
C GLY A 10 16.91 -35.74 -16.24
N LEU A 11 16.10 -35.86 -17.30
CA LEU A 11 14.66 -35.56 -17.23
C LEU A 11 13.89 -36.53 -16.34
N VAL A 12 14.20 -37.83 -16.39
CA VAL A 12 13.60 -38.82 -15.48
C VAL A 12 14.00 -38.52 -14.03
N PHE A 13 15.24 -38.13 -13.78
CA PHE A 13 15.69 -37.76 -12.44
C PHE A 13 15.00 -36.49 -11.92
N ILE A 14 14.83 -35.47 -12.76
CA ILE A 14 14.06 -34.26 -12.39
C ILE A 14 12.59 -34.61 -12.16
N ALA A 15 11.99 -35.48 -12.98
CA ALA A 15 10.61 -35.92 -12.80
C ALA A 15 10.43 -36.75 -11.52
N LEU A 16 11.40 -37.60 -11.17
CA LEU A 16 11.40 -38.34 -9.90
C LEU A 16 11.63 -37.41 -8.70
N LEU A 17 12.51 -36.41 -8.81
CA LEU A 17 12.66 -35.40 -7.78
C LEU A 17 11.41 -34.56 -7.60
N ALA A 18 10.74 -34.17 -8.70
CA ALA A 18 9.47 -33.47 -8.66
C ALA A 18 8.36 -34.35 -8.08
N PHE A 19 8.33 -35.64 -8.43
CA PHE A 19 7.39 -36.61 -7.88
C PHE A 19 7.61 -36.81 -6.38
N VAL A 20 8.86 -37.03 -5.95
CA VAL A 20 9.22 -37.13 -4.52
C VAL A 20 8.93 -35.83 -3.78
N TRP A 21 9.15 -34.67 -4.41
CA TRP A 21 8.84 -33.36 -3.82
C TRP A 21 7.33 -33.18 -3.62
N VAL A 22 6.52 -33.47 -4.65
CA VAL A 22 5.05 -33.44 -4.58
C VAL A 22 4.51 -34.46 -3.55
N GLU A 23 5.04 -35.69 -3.57
CA GLU A 23 4.60 -36.75 -2.67
C GLU A 23 5.04 -36.48 -1.23
N SER A 24 6.20 -35.86 -1.01
CA SER A 24 6.65 -35.42 0.32
C SER A 24 5.78 -34.29 0.89
N ARG A 25 5.31 -33.34 0.06
CA ARG A 25 4.37 -32.28 0.46
C ARG A 25 2.97 -32.81 0.77
N ASN A 26 2.52 -33.83 0.04
CA ASN A 26 1.19 -34.42 0.19
C ASN A 26 1.17 -35.62 1.15
N ARG A 27 2.31 -35.98 1.77
CA ARG A 27 2.37 -37.10 2.71
C ARG A 27 1.75 -36.69 4.04
N VAL A 28 0.85 -37.51 4.56
CA VAL A 28 0.30 -37.35 5.92
C VAL A 28 0.98 -38.38 6.82
N ALA A 29 1.84 -37.95 7.74
CA ALA A 29 2.62 -38.84 8.61
C ALA A 29 1.72 -39.70 9.52
N GLU A 30 1.80 -41.03 9.41
CA GLU A 30 1.01 -41.99 10.23
C GLU A 30 1.27 -41.80 11.73
N GLU A 31 0.33 -42.20 12.61
CA GLU A 31 0.41 -42.03 14.08
C GLU A 31 1.72 -42.55 14.72
N GLY A 32 2.44 -43.47 14.06
CA GLY A 32 3.77 -43.94 14.47
C GLY A 32 4.96 -43.38 13.68
N GLU A 33 4.74 -42.69 12.56
CA GLU A 33 5.80 -42.06 11.73
C GLU A 33 6.14 -40.62 12.17
N VAL A 34 5.31 -39.99 13.00
CA VAL A 34 5.59 -38.66 13.58
C VAL A 34 6.89 -38.66 14.40
N PHE A 35 7.32 -39.84 14.84
CA PHE A 35 8.42 -40.04 15.79
C PHE A 35 9.53 -40.91 15.18
N ARG A 36 10.32 -40.37 14.25
CA ARG A 36 11.53 -41.09 13.79
C ARG A 36 12.65 -40.97 14.82
N HIS A 37 13.20 -42.11 15.23
CA HIS A 37 14.45 -42.19 15.97
C HIS A 37 15.61 -41.61 15.13
N GLY A 38 15.92 -40.33 15.34
CA GLY A 38 17.17 -39.71 14.91
C GLY A 38 18.30 -40.03 15.89
N VAL A 39 19.53 -40.08 15.38
CA VAL A 39 20.76 -40.52 16.07
C VAL A 39 21.11 -39.72 17.34
N LEU A 40 20.38 -38.63 17.66
CA LEU A 40 20.60 -37.78 18.85
C LEU A 40 19.32 -37.31 19.58
N GLY A 41 18.17 -37.96 19.41
CA GLY A 41 16.92 -37.55 20.08
C GLY A 41 15.89 -36.98 19.10
N LEU A 42 14.62 -37.08 19.50
CA LEU A 42 13.45 -36.92 18.64
C LEU A 42 13.36 -35.56 17.94
N ASP A 43 13.23 -35.64 16.64
CA ASP A 43 12.78 -34.60 15.74
C ASP A 43 11.26 -34.84 15.54
N LEU A 44 10.36 -33.91 15.91
CA LEU A 44 8.92 -33.96 15.53
C LEU A 44 8.71 -33.71 14.01
N TYR A 45 9.65 -34.15 13.16
CA TYR A 45 9.75 -33.88 11.72
C TYR A 45 8.56 -34.39 10.87
N GLY A 46 7.54 -35.00 11.46
CA GLY A 46 6.41 -35.57 10.72
C GLY A 46 5.24 -34.61 10.47
N ILE A 47 5.12 -33.52 11.23
CA ILE A 47 3.98 -32.59 11.07
C ILE A 47 4.37 -31.49 10.09
N ASP A 48 3.80 -31.54 8.88
CA ASP A 48 3.85 -30.41 7.97
C ASP A 48 2.98 -29.28 8.52
N VAL A 49 3.61 -28.14 8.81
CA VAL A 49 2.98 -26.93 9.35
C VAL A 49 1.81 -26.48 8.46
N GLU A 50 1.92 -26.67 7.15
CA GLU A 50 0.87 -26.28 6.21
C GLU A 50 -0.39 -27.15 6.31
N GLN A 51 -0.25 -28.38 6.82
CA GLN A 51 -1.33 -29.34 7.02
C GLN A 51 -2.04 -29.19 8.38
N VAL A 52 -1.58 -28.28 9.24
CA VAL A 52 -2.22 -27.99 10.52
C VAL A 52 -3.50 -27.19 10.29
N THR A 53 -4.61 -27.66 10.87
CA THR A 53 -5.94 -27.06 10.73
C THR A 53 -6.45 -26.44 12.02
N SER A 54 -5.95 -26.88 13.18
CA SER A 54 -6.31 -26.30 14.47
C SER A 54 -5.18 -26.37 15.50
N LEU A 55 -5.14 -25.37 16.37
CA LEU A 55 -4.33 -25.33 17.58
C LEU A 55 -5.21 -24.97 18.78
N ARG A 56 -5.30 -25.87 19.76
CA ARG A 56 -5.97 -25.64 21.05
C ARG A 56 -4.94 -25.49 22.15
N ILE A 57 -5.00 -24.41 22.93
CA ILE A 57 -4.07 -24.10 24.01
C ILE A 57 -4.84 -23.93 25.32
N GLU A 58 -4.58 -24.79 26.28
CA GLU A 58 -5.12 -24.75 27.63
C GLU A 58 -4.01 -24.32 28.59
N ARG A 59 -4.21 -23.22 29.30
CA ARG A 59 -3.23 -22.65 30.23
C ARG A 59 -3.85 -22.62 31.62
N ALA A 60 -3.10 -23.07 32.63
CA ALA A 60 -3.58 -23.13 33.99
C ALA A 60 -4.06 -21.74 34.47
N GLY A 61 -5.33 -21.65 34.87
CA GLY A 61 -5.94 -20.43 35.38
C GLY A 61 -6.24 -19.36 34.32
N GLN A 62 -6.31 -19.71 33.03
CA GLN A 62 -6.61 -18.79 31.93
C GLN A 62 -7.73 -19.36 31.04
N GLU A 63 -8.29 -18.50 30.18
CA GLU A 63 -9.23 -18.91 29.14
C GLU A 63 -8.54 -19.82 28.11
N VAL A 64 -9.29 -20.81 27.64
CA VAL A 64 -8.84 -21.70 26.58
C VAL A 64 -8.82 -20.95 25.26
N VAL A 65 -7.75 -21.13 24.49
CA VAL A 65 -7.61 -20.54 23.16
C VAL A 65 -7.76 -21.64 22.12
N VAL A 66 -8.66 -21.44 21.16
CA VAL A 66 -8.81 -22.34 20.02
C VAL A 66 -8.63 -21.54 18.74
N LEU A 67 -7.59 -21.89 17.99
CA LEU A 67 -7.29 -21.34 16.67
C LEU A 67 -7.70 -22.37 15.63
N THR A 68 -8.42 -21.93 14.60
CA THR A 68 -8.88 -22.77 13.50
C THR A 68 -8.56 -22.11 12.17
N LYS A 69 -7.98 -22.88 11.26
CA LYS A 69 -7.71 -22.45 9.87
C LYS A 69 -9.00 -22.57 9.05
N ARG A 70 -9.43 -21.45 8.46
CA ARG A 70 -10.55 -21.34 7.50
C ARG A 70 -9.98 -20.93 6.13
N ASP A 71 -10.83 -20.81 5.12
CA ASP A 71 -10.40 -20.44 3.75
C ASP A 71 -9.73 -19.05 3.70
N ASP A 72 -10.20 -18.12 4.54
CA ASP A 72 -9.71 -16.73 4.59
C ASP A 72 -8.61 -16.49 5.64
N GLY A 73 -8.09 -17.53 6.29
CA GLY A 73 -6.97 -17.43 7.23
C GLY A 73 -7.20 -18.14 8.57
N TRP A 74 -6.44 -17.74 9.59
CA TRP A 74 -6.58 -18.27 10.95
C TRP A 74 -7.60 -17.45 11.73
N PHE A 75 -8.44 -18.13 12.52
CA PHE A 75 -9.44 -17.51 13.37
C PHE A 75 -9.30 -18.00 14.80
N ILE A 76 -9.39 -17.08 15.76
CA ILE A 76 -9.67 -17.39 17.16
C ILE A 76 -11.16 -17.71 17.23
N THR A 77 -11.49 -18.83 17.87
CA THR A 77 -12.86 -19.35 18.02
C THR A 77 -13.26 -19.52 19.48
N GLU A 78 -12.27 -19.57 20.38
CA GLU A 78 -12.44 -19.47 21.82
C GLU A 78 -11.29 -18.58 22.35
N PRO A 79 -11.55 -17.67 23.31
CA PRO A 79 -12.82 -17.44 24.00
C PRO A 79 -13.80 -16.53 23.25
N PHE A 80 -13.37 -15.89 22.15
CA PHE A 80 -14.20 -15.06 21.27
C PHE A 80 -13.97 -15.45 19.81
N GLU A 81 -14.81 -14.95 18.90
CA GLU A 81 -14.63 -15.13 17.47
C GLU A 81 -13.94 -13.91 16.84
N GLY A 82 -12.85 -14.13 16.11
CA GLY A 82 -12.16 -13.07 15.37
C GLY A 82 -11.00 -13.60 14.54
N MET A 83 -10.59 -12.86 13.52
CA MET A 83 -9.43 -13.22 12.71
C MET A 83 -8.14 -13.10 13.55
N ALA A 84 -7.26 -14.08 13.39
CA ALA A 84 -5.97 -14.15 14.06
C ALA A 84 -4.85 -13.71 13.12
N ASN A 85 -3.85 -13.04 13.64
CA ASN A 85 -2.64 -12.72 12.90
C ASN A 85 -1.94 -14.02 12.46
N ALA A 86 -1.87 -14.23 11.14
CA ALA A 86 -1.43 -15.50 10.58
C ALA A 86 0.04 -15.83 10.92
N GLU A 87 0.90 -14.82 11.02
CA GLU A 87 2.32 -14.98 11.36
C GLU A 87 2.51 -15.36 12.84
N GLU A 88 1.72 -14.75 13.73
CA GLU A 88 1.67 -15.11 15.14
C GLU A 88 1.27 -16.58 15.34
N VAL A 89 0.18 -17.00 14.69
CA VAL A 89 -0.29 -18.39 14.76
C VAL A 89 0.72 -19.35 14.15
N ARG A 90 1.31 -18.99 13.00
CA ARG A 90 2.36 -19.78 12.35
C ARG A 90 3.51 -20.06 13.29
N ARG A 91 4.01 -19.06 14.00
CA ARG A 91 5.11 -19.23 14.97
C ARG A 91 4.74 -20.17 16.12
N MET A 92 3.51 -20.12 16.61
CA MET A 92 3.03 -21.04 17.64
C MET A 92 2.95 -22.48 17.13
N VAL A 93 2.42 -22.66 15.92
CA VAL A 93 2.37 -23.98 15.27
C VAL A 93 3.77 -24.52 15.04
N GLU A 94 4.69 -23.72 14.50
CA GLU A 94 6.09 -24.10 14.27
C GLU A 94 6.81 -24.47 15.58
N THR A 95 6.53 -23.75 16.66
CA THR A 95 7.10 -24.03 18.00
C THR A 95 6.77 -25.45 18.47
N ILE A 96 5.56 -25.95 18.16
CA ILE A 96 5.13 -27.30 18.53
C ILE A 96 5.56 -28.32 17.47
N ALA A 97 5.27 -28.06 16.19
CA ALA A 97 5.52 -28.99 15.08
C ALA A 97 7.02 -29.24 14.84
N GLN A 98 7.88 -28.25 15.11
CA GLN A 98 9.33 -28.34 14.93
C GLN A 98 10.07 -28.36 16.27
N LEU A 99 9.39 -28.70 17.36
CA LEU A 99 9.98 -28.75 18.70
C LEU A 99 11.18 -29.70 18.73
N ARG A 100 12.29 -29.20 19.25
CA ARG A 100 13.51 -29.98 19.52
C ARG A 100 13.76 -30.03 21.02
N PRO A 101 13.50 -31.17 21.67
CA PRO A 101 13.84 -31.35 23.07
C PRO A 101 15.36 -31.24 23.28
N SER A 102 15.78 -30.53 24.32
CA SER A 102 17.17 -30.49 24.77
C SER A 102 17.65 -31.84 25.30
N ALA A 103 16.73 -32.59 25.94
CA ALA A 103 17.00 -33.91 26.49
C ALA A 103 15.73 -34.76 26.52
N THR A 104 15.92 -36.08 26.60
CA THR A 104 14.85 -37.06 26.80
C THR A 104 15.27 -38.16 27.77
N ARG A 105 14.32 -38.70 28.53
CA ARG A 105 14.57 -39.78 29.48
C ARG A 105 13.40 -40.77 29.49
N GLU A 106 13.72 -42.05 29.33
CA GLU A 106 12.75 -43.15 29.35
C GLU A 106 12.64 -43.79 30.74
N GLY A 107 11.55 -44.52 30.98
CA GLY A 107 11.35 -45.29 32.22
C GLY A 107 11.20 -44.42 33.47
N VAL A 108 10.75 -43.18 33.30
CA VAL A 108 10.50 -42.23 34.37
C VAL A 108 9.02 -42.22 34.71
N ASP A 109 8.69 -42.09 36.00
CA ASP A 109 7.34 -41.79 36.44
C ASP A 109 7.00 -40.32 36.11
N LEU A 110 6.26 -40.13 35.01
CA LEU A 110 5.87 -38.80 34.53
C LEU A 110 4.91 -38.11 35.49
N ASP A 111 4.21 -38.85 36.35
CA ASP A 111 3.24 -38.28 37.31
C ASP A 111 3.92 -37.82 38.61
N SER A 112 5.25 -37.98 38.72
CA SER A 112 6.01 -37.50 39.86
C SER A 112 5.91 -35.98 40.01
N GLU A 113 5.61 -35.52 41.23
CA GLU A 113 5.44 -34.10 41.57
C GLU A 113 6.62 -33.22 41.11
N GLN A 114 7.84 -33.76 41.09
CA GLN A 114 9.05 -33.03 40.69
C GLN A 114 9.04 -32.55 39.24
N PHE A 115 8.20 -33.15 38.38
CA PHE A 115 8.09 -32.75 36.97
C PHE A 115 6.89 -31.84 36.71
N GLY A 116 5.91 -31.79 37.62
CA GLY A 116 4.69 -31.00 37.43
C GLY A 116 3.87 -31.38 36.19
N LEU A 117 3.98 -32.62 35.69
CA LEU A 117 3.26 -33.10 34.51
C LEU A 117 1.91 -33.76 34.84
N ALA A 118 1.65 -34.08 36.11
CA ALA A 118 0.34 -34.53 36.58
C ALA A 118 -0.71 -33.41 36.52
N GLU A 119 -0.28 -32.17 36.80
CA GLU A 119 -1.05 -30.93 36.64
C GLU A 119 -0.24 -29.97 35.75
N PRO A 120 -0.22 -30.19 34.43
CA PRO A 120 0.57 -29.38 33.52
C PRO A 120 0.08 -27.93 33.54
N ASP A 121 1.01 -26.98 33.49
CA ASP A 121 0.64 -25.56 33.47
C ASP A 121 0.19 -25.09 32.09
N LEU A 122 0.55 -25.83 31.04
CA LEU A 122 0.10 -25.60 29.67
C LEU A 122 -0.06 -26.93 28.92
N VAL A 123 -1.17 -27.08 28.22
CA VAL A 123 -1.43 -28.18 27.27
C VAL A 123 -1.78 -27.59 25.92
N ALA A 124 -0.94 -27.85 24.92
CA ALA A 124 -1.20 -27.44 23.54
C ALA A 124 -1.49 -28.68 22.67
N THR A 125 -2.57 -28.64 21.92
CA THR A 125 -3.00 -29.73 21.02
C THR A 125 -3.10 -29.21 19.60
N LEU A 126 -2.26 -29.71 18.70
CA LEU A 126 -2.35 -29.50 17.27
C LEU A 126 -3.28 -30.54 16.65
N THR A 127 -4.15 -30.12 15.73
CA THR A 127 -4.88 -31.00 14.82
C THR A 127 -4.37 -30.76 13.40
N TYR A 128 -4.06 -31.83 12.69
CA TYR A 128 -3.52 -31.78 11.33
C TYR A 128 -4.21 -32.81 10.41
N ALA A 129 -3.80 -32.84 9.14
CA ALA A 129 -4.42 -33.64 8.08
C ALA A 129 -4.81 -35.07 8.53
N GLY A 130 -6.02 -35.48 8.16
CA GLY A 130 -6.61 -36.75 8.60
C GLY A 130 -7.19 -36.74 10.01
N ASN A 131 -7.42 -35.55 10.60
CA ASN A 131 -7.94 -35.37 11.96
C ASN A 131 -7.04 -36.00 13.03
N ARG A 132 -5.73 -36.05 12.75
CA ARG A 132 -4.72 -36.54 13.67
C ARG A 132 -4.35 -35.43 14.64
N THR A 133 -4.01 -35.81 15.87
CA THR A 133 -3.69 -34.87 16.93
C THR A 133 -2.29 -35.10 17.50
N ALA A 134 -1.57 -34.03 17.80
CA ALA A 134 -0.34 -34.06 18.56
C ALA A 134 -0.47 -33.13 19.76
N GLN A 135 -0.31 -33.66 20.97
CA GLN A 135 -0.44 -32.91 22.21
C GLN A 135 0.91 -32.78 22.91
N LEU A 136 1.22 -31.55 23.31
CA LEU A 136 2.37 -31.18 24.13
C LEU A 136 1.85 -30.68 25.48
N SER A 137 2.25 -31.36 26.55
CA SER A 137 2.01 -30.93 27.94
C SER A 137 3.30 -30.39 28.53
N LEU A 138 3.27 -29.19 29.09
CA LEU A 138 4.40 -28.58 29.79
C LEU A 138 4.17 -28.69 31.31
N GLY A 139 5.21 -29.13 32.01
CA GLY A 139 5.27 -29.22 33.47
C GLY A 139 6.22 -28.18 34.05
N GLY A 140 6.75 -28.44 35.24
CA GLY A 140 7.60 -27.51 35.99
C GLY A 140 8.91 -27.11 35.30
N GLU A 141 9.52 -26.03 35.79
CA GLU A 141 10.85 -25.58 35.38
C GLU A 141 11.94 -26.52 35.87
N THR A 142 13.00 -26.67 35.08
CA THR A 142 14.20 -27.38 35.54
C THR A 142 14.89 -26.55 36.62
N PRO A 143 15.72 -27.16 37.49
CA PRO A 143 16.45 -26.43 38.54
C PRO A 143 17.35 -25.29 38.02
N ALA A 144 17.76 -25.35 36.75
CA ALA A 144 18.55 -24.31 36.09
C ALA A 144 17.71 -23.13 35.57
N GLY A 145 16.38 -23.24 35.53
CA GLY A 145 15.44 -22.18 35.16
C GLY A 145 15.33 -21.87 33.65
N ALA A 146 16.23 -22.39 32.81
CA ALA A 146 16.22 -22.13 31.36
C ALA A 146 15.32 -23.07 30.55
N GLU A 147 14.84 -24.15 31.16
CA GLU A 147 14.15 -25.26 30.49
C GLU A 147 12.96 -25.73 31.33
N ARG A 148 12.07 -26.51 30.72
CA ARG A 148 10.90 -27.09 31.39
C ARG A 148 10.74 -28.55 31.03
N TYR A 149 10.13 -29.29 31.95
CA TYR A 149 9.74 -30.67 31.67
C TYR A 149 8.53 -30.68 30.73
N ALA A 150 8.48 -31.64 29.82
CA ALA A 150 7.39 -31.79 28.88
C ALA A 150 7.06 -33.26 28.63
N LYS A 151 5.81 -33.49 28.21
CA LYS A 151 5.30 -34.78 27.74
C LYS A 151 4.65 -34.57 26.38
N ILE A 152 4.89 -35.51 25.46
CA ILE A 152 4.31 -35.48 24.12
C ILE A 152 3.42 -36.72 23.96
N SER A 153 2.18 -36.55 23.49
CA SER A 153 1.24 -37.65 23.28
C SER A 153 1.79 -38.69 22.31
N GLY A 154 1.58 -39.98 22.61
CA GLY A 154 2.08 -41.10 21.81
C GLY A 154 3.44 -41.64 22.25
N ASN A 155 4.12 -40.98 23.19
CA ASN A 155 5.34 -41.48 23.83
C ASN A 155 5.25 -41.37 25.37
N ASN A 156 5.87 -42.29 26.09
CA ASN A 156 5.94 -42.30 27.57
C ASN A 156 7.32 -41.82 28.09
N ASN A 157 7.96 -40.93 27.35
CA ASN A 157 9.26 -40.36 27.69
C ASN A 157 9.09 -38.98 28.33
N LEU A 158 9.99 -38.67 29.28
CA LEU A 158 10.15 -37.32 29.80
C LEU A 158 10.99 -36.52 28.80
N TYR A 159 10.52 -35.33 28.44
CA TYR A 159 11.28 -34.39 27.62
C TYR A 159 11.70 -33.17 28.44
N VAL A 160 12.80 -32.56 28.04
CA VAL A 160 13.24 -31.25 28.53
C VAL A 160 13.24 -30.31 27.33
N VAL A 161 12.50 -29.21 27.42
CA VAL A 161 12.33 -28.24 26.33
C VAL A 161 12.72 -26.84 26.77
N PRO A 162 13.12 -25.96 25.84
CA PRO A 162 13.42 -24.56 26.18
C PRO A 162 12.22 -23.85 26.83
N ALA A 163 12.47 -22.98 27.79
CA ALA A 163 11.40 -22.19 28.44
C ALA A 163 10.65 -21.27 27.46
N THR A 164 11.26 -20.95 26.30
CA THR A 164 10.65 -20.14 25.24
C THR A 164 9.40 -20.77 24.60
N VAL A 165 9.26 -22.10 24.68
CA VAL A 165 8.05 -22.81 24.22
C VAL A 165 6.84 -22.31 25.00
N ARG A 166 6.97 -22.21 26.33
CA ARG A 166 5.92 -21.68 27.19
C ARG A 166 5.64 -20.22 26.86
N THR A 167 6.67 -19.37 26.78
CA THR A 167 6.46 -17.93 26.52
C THR A 167 5.74 -17.67 25.20
N THR A 168 6.03 -18.48 24.17
CA THR A 168 5.38 -18.36 22.85
C THR A 168 3.91 -18.77 22.90
N LEU A 169 3.57 -19.84 23.64
CA LEU A 169 2.21 -20.35 23.74
C LEU A 169 1.37 -19.67 24.84
N TRP A 170 1.98 -18.83 25.69
CA TRP A 170 1.28 -18.18 26.81
C TRP A 170 0.62 -16.83 26.45
N LYS A 171 0.76 -16.32 25.22
CA LYS A 171 0.25 -15.00 24.81
C LYS A 171 -1.25 -14.82 25.01
N ASP A 172 -1.70 -13.61 25.36
CA ASP A 172 -3.13 -13.31 25.45
C ASP A 172 -3.79 -13.46 24.07
N PRO A 173 -4.92 -14.17 23.93
CA PRO A 173 -5.61 -14.31 22.65
C PRO A 173 -5.97 -12.97 21.98
N ARG A 174 -6.19 -11.90 22.76
CA ARG A 174 -6.50 -10.56 22.24
C ARG A 174 -5.31 -9.94 21.52
N GLU A 175 -4.09 -10.21 21.97
CA GLU A 175 -2.84 -9.77 21.30
C GLU A 175 -2.56 -10.53 19.99
N MET A 176 -3.29 -11.62 19.75
CA MET A 176 -3.13 -12.47 18.57
C MET A 176 -4.10 -12.10 17.45
N ARG A 177 -4.98 -11.13 17.66
CA ARG A 177 -5.98 -10.72 16.65
C ARG A 177 -5.29 -10.04 15.47
N GLU A 178 -5.86 -10.23 14.28
CA GLU A 178 -5.43 -9.49 13.10
C GLU A 178 -5.81 -8.02 13.24
N THR A 179 -4.81 -7.15 13.25
CA THR A 179 -4.99 -5.70 13.40
C THR A 179 -5.03 -4.99 12.05
N ASP A 180 -4.49 -5.58 10.99
CA ASP A 180 -4.66 -5.02 9.66
C ASP A 180 -6.15 -5.06 9.29
N VAL A 181 -6.72 -3.90 8.93
CA VAL A 181 -8.14 -3.79 8.59
C VAL A 181 -8.42 -4.54 7.29
N LEU A 182 -7.55 -4.33 6.29
CA LEU A 182 -7.62 -4.97 5.00
C LEU A 182 -6.20 -5.13 4.45
N THR A 183 -5.89 -6.28 3.85
CA THR A 183 -4.65 -6.46 3.07
C THR A 183 -4.97 -6.54 1.59
N VAL A 184 -4.49 -5.58 0.78
CA VAL A 184 -4.79 -5.49 -0.64
C VAL A 184 -3.59 -4.95 -1.43
N GLU A 185 -3.17 -5.69 -2.46
CA GLU A 185 -2.15 -5.18 -3.37
C GLU A 185 -2.74 -4.07 -4.27
N ALA A 186 -2.19 -2.86 -4.19
CA ALA A 186 -2.70 -1.70 -4.92
C ALA A 186 -2.80 -1.94 -6.44
N ASP A 187 -1.83 -2.65 -7.03
CA ASP A 187 -1.81 -2.95 -8.46
C ASP A 187 -2.85 -4.02 -8.87
N ALA A 188 -3.38 -4.79 -7.91
CA ALA A 188 -4.44 -5.76 -8.13
C ALA A 188 -5.84 -5.14 -8.05
N VAL A 189 -5.98 -3.88 -7.61
CA VAL A 189 -7.27 -3.19 -7.55
C VAL A 189 -7.69 -2.73 -8.95
N GLN A 190 -8.94 -3.03 -9.32
CA GLN A 190 -9.56 -2.66 -10.59
C GLN A 190 -10.63 -1.58 -10.45
N SER A 191 -11.26 -1.48 -9.28
CA SER A 191 -12.28 -0.47 -9.00
C SER A 191 -12.16 0.02 -7.57
N LEU A 192 -12.41 1.31 -7.37
CA LEU A 192 -12.54 1.99 -6.09
C LEU A 192 -13.88 2.72 -6.08
N VAL A 193 -14.64 2.55 -5.01
CA VAL A 193 -15.87 3.32 -4.74
C VAL A 193 -15.78 3.91 -3.34
N LEU A 194 -16.03 5.21 -3.24
CA LEU A 194 -16.11 5.96 -1.99
C LEU A 194 -17.51 6.54 -1.84
N ASP A 195 -18.18 6.11 -0.77
CA ASP A 195 -19.48 6.63 -0.36
C ASP A 195 -19.30 7.38 0.96
N HIS A 196 -19.54 8.69 0.98
CA HIS A 196 -19.47 9.48 2.21
C HIS A 196 -20.34 10.74 2.13
N GLY A 197 -21.07 11.04 3.21
CA GLY A 197 -22.02 12.15 3.20
C GLY A 197 -23.07 12.00 2.11
N GLU A 198 -23.12 12.96 1.17
CA GLU A 198 -23.96 12.93 -0.03
C GLU A 198 -23.17 12.58 -1.31
N GLU A 199 -21.86 12.31 -1.19
CA GLU A 199 -20.99 12.03 -2.32
C GLU A 199 -20.89 10.53 -2.62
N HIS A 200 -20.94 10.21 -3.91
CA HIS A 200 -20.63 8.89 -4.45
C HIS A 200 -19.55 9.07 -5.53
N VAL A 201 -18.34 8.59 -5.24
CA VAL A 201 -17.19 8.71 -6.14
C VAL A 201 -16.74 7.32 -6.56
N ALA A 202 -16.83 7.03 -7.85
CA ALA A 202 -16.43 5.75 -8.40
C ALA A 202 -15.29 5.94 -9.40
N ALA A 203 -14.24 5.13 -9.25
CA ALA A 203 -13.09 5.09 -10.13
C ALA A 203 -12.84 3.66 -10.63
N GLN A 204 -12.47 3.53 -11.90
CA GLN A 204 -12.14 2.25 -12.53
C GLN A 204 -10.82 2.31 -13.29
N ARG A 205 -10.02 1.24 -13.14
CA ARG A 205 -8.77 1.06 -13.86
C ARG A 205 -9.07 0.56 -15.27
N THR A 206 -8.81 1.40 -16.26
CA THR A 206 -9.03 1.10 -17.67
C THR A 206 -7.81 0.39 -18.24
N THR A 207 -7.97 -0.78 -18.86
CA THR A 207 -6.87 -1.54 -19.49
C THR A 207 -6.65 -1.21 -20.97
N ALA A 208 -7.46 -0.32 -21.54
CA ALA A 208 -7.55 -0.02 -22.95
C ALA A 208 -6.99 1.36 -23.34
N THR A 209 -5.78 1.71 -22.87
CA THR A 209 -5.10 2.93 -23.37
C THR A 209 -3.77 2.59 -24.03
N SER A 210 -3.37 3.38 -25.02
CA SER A 210 -2.10 3.25 -25.73
C SER A 210 -0.87 3.40 -24.82
N ASP A 211 -1.04 4.03 -23.66
CA ASP A 211 0.01 4.33 -22.68
C ASP A 211 -0.02 3.39 -21.46
N GLY A 212 -0.78 2.28 -21.53
CA GLY A 212 -0.95 1.34 -20.43
C GLY A 212 -2.23 1.56 -19.61
N PRO A 213 -2.39 0.85 -18.48
CA PRO A 213 -3.60 0.97 -17.68
C PRO A 213 -3.65 2.33 -16.95
N LYS A 214 -4.79 3.03 -17.02
CA LYS A 214 -5.03 4.32 -16.35
C LYS A 214 -6.35 4.33 -15.58
N TRP A 215 -6.40 5.01 -14.45
CA TRP A 215 -7.59 5.26 -13.65
C TRP A 215 -8.47 6.34 -14.28
N ARG A 216 -9.77 6.10 -14.22
CA ARG A 216 -10.80 7.05 -14.64
C ARG A 216 -11.88 7.12 -13.60
N LEU A 217 -12.34 8.31 -13.28
CA LEU A 217 -13.61 8.49 -12.59
C LEU A 217 -14.73 8.09 -13.55
N THR A 218 -15.69 7.34 -13.04
CA THR A 218 -16.91 6.92 -13.74
C THR A 218 -18.14 7.64 -13.20
N GLU A 219 -18.15 7.97 -11.90
CA GLU A 219 -19.21 8.73 -11.25
C GLU A 219 -18.59 9.72 -10.24
N PRO A 220 -19.19 10.91 -10.07
CA PRO A 220 -20.37 11.42 -10.78
C PRO A 220 -20.04 11.91 -12.21
N LEU A 221 -18.76 11.95 -12.60
CA LEU A 221 -18.27 12.45 -13.88
C LEU A 221 -17.40 11.38 -14.56
N GLN A 222 -17.34 11.38 -15.89
CA GLN A 222 -16.53 10.44 -16.68
C GLN A 222 -15.22 11.07 -17.18
N VAL A 223 -14.20 11.08 -16.34
CA VAL A 223 -12.95 11.83 -16.57
C VAL A 223 -11.70 11.06 -16.14
N PRO A 224 -10.49 11.42 -16.63
CA PRO A 224 -9.27 10.89 -16.05
C PRO A 224 -9.22 11.15 -14.53
N ALA A 225 -8.78 10.14 -13.79
CA ALA A 225 -8.57 10.25 -12.35
C ALA A 225 -7.10 10.56 -12.06
N ASP A 226 -6.84 11.18 -10.92
CA ASP A 226 -5.49 11.35 -10.41
C ASP A 226 -4.95 9.99 -9.95
N GLU A 227 -3.98 9.46 -10.70
CA GLU A 227 -3.37 8.14 -10.44
C GLU A 227 -2.79 8.05 -9.04
N TRP A 228 -2.16 9.13 -8.57
CA TRP A 228 -1.50 9.17 -7.28
C TRP A 228 -2.52 9.20 -6.14
N GLY A 229 -3.55 10.04 -6.23
CA GLY A 229 -4.63 10.19 -5.26
C GLY A 229 -5.44 8.91 -5.11
N VAL A 230 -5.82 8.26 -6.23
CA VAL A 230 -6.47 6.94 -6.17
C VAL A 230 -5.57 5.91 -5.49
N ARG A 231 -4.27 5.89 -5.82
CA ARG A 231 -3.31 5.01 -5.17
C ARG A 231 -3.18 5.30 -3.67
N GLN A 232 -3.16 6.57 -3.27
CA GLN A 232 -3.07 6.97 -1.85
C GLN A 232 -4.26 6.47 -1.04
N VAL A 233 -5.48 6.54 -1.58
CA VAL A 233 -6.67 5.99 -0.92
C VAL A 233 -6.54 4.49 -0.71
N ILE A 234 -6.11 3.76 -1.74
CA ILE A 234 -5.94 2.31 -1.69
C ILE A 234 -4.85 1.93 -0.68
N THR A 235 -3.69 2.57 -0.73
CA THR A 235 -2.58 2.28 0.21
C THR A 235 -2.93 2.69 1.63
N SER A 236 -3.68 3.77 1.82
CA SER A 236 -4.16 4.18 3.15
C SER A 236 -5.10 3.14 3.76
N LEU A 237 -5.84 2.38 2.94
CA LEU A 237 -6.66 1.28 3.43
C LEU A 237 -5.85 0.01 3.73
N ASP A 238 -4.82 -0.28 2.92
CA ASP A 238 -3.88 -1.41 3.12
C ASP A 238 -3.02 -1.22 4.38
N ASP A 239 -2.56 0.02 4.62
CA ASP A 239 -1.75 0.38 5.79
C ASP A 239 -2.60 0.58 7.06
N LEU A 240 -3.94 0.55 6.95
CA LEU A 240 -4.84 0.86 8.05
C LEU A 240 -4.82 -0.26 9.10
N LYS A 241 -4.42 0.11 10.32
CA LYS A 241 -4.39 -0.78 11.49
C LYS A 241 -5.46 -0.39 12.50
N ALA A 242 -6.06 -1.42 13.10
CA ALA A 242 -6.90 -1.30 14.27
C ALA A 242 -6.05 -1.02 15.51
N GLU A 243 -6.49 -0.06 16.30
CA GLU A 243 -5.96 0.29 17.62
C GLU A 243 -6.61 -0.55 18.73
N GLY A 244 -7.74 -1.19 18.42
CA GLY A 244 -8.48 -2.06 19.33
C GLY A 244 -9.69 -2.70 18.66
N PHE A 245 -10.50 -3.34 19.49
CA PHE A 245 -11.71 -4.06 19.08
C PHE A 245 -12.87 -3.66 19.98
N ALA A 246 -14.06 -3.54 19.41
CA ALA A 246 -15.26 -3.09 20.12
C ALA A 246 -15.93 -4.24 20.91
N ASP A 247 -15.14 -5.00 21.69
CA ASP A 247 -15.66 -6.16 22.43
C ASP A 247 -16.68 -5.75 23.50
N GLU A 248 -16.57 -4.54 24.05
CA GLU A 248 -17.54 -3.97 25.01
C GLU A 248 -18.89 -3.63 24.37
N ASP A 249 -18.91 -3.50 23.04
CA ASP A 249 -20.08 -3.12 22.25
C ASP A 249 -20.61 -4.31 21.42
N ALA A 250 -20.24 -5.56 21.78
CA ALA A 250 -20.59 -6.76 21.02
C ALA A 250 -22.12 -7.01 20.89
N ASP A 251 -22.91 -6.51 21.85
CA ASP A 251 -24.38 -6.59 21.85
C ASP A 251 -25.06 -5.35 21.22
N ALA A 252 -24.27 -4.35 20.80
CA ALA A 252 -24.81 -3.14 20.18
C ALA A 252 -25.33 -3.42 18.77
N ASP A 253 -26.40 -2.72 18.38
CA ASP A 253 -26.95 -2.80 17.03
C ASP A 253 -26.23 -1.86 16.05
N ASP A 254 -26.51 -2.03 14.76
CA ASP A 254 -25.90 -1.23 13.69
C ASP A 254 -26.20 0.27 13.84
N ALA A 255 -27.34 0.63 14.41
CA ALA A 255 -27.68 2.03 14.69
C ALA A 255 -26.78 2.63 15.78
N ALA A 256 -26.56 1.91 16.89
CA ALA A 256 -25.70 2.35 17.99
C ALA A 256 -24.23 2.47 17.56
N LEU A 257 -23.77 1.56 16.69
CA LEU A 257 -22.42 1.57 16.14
C LEU A 257 -22.25 2.54 14.96
N GLY A 258 -23.34 3.11 14.43
CA GLY A 258 -23.33 4.07 13.32
C GLY A 258 -23.22 3.44 11.93
N PHE A 259 -23.47 2.15 11.78
CA PHE A 259 -23.44 1.45 10.49
C PHE A 259 -24.71 1.65 9.65
N ASP A 260 -25.83 2.06 10.25
CA ASP A 260 -27.06 2.43 9.51
C ASP A 260 -26.91 3.72 8.69
N GLY A 261 -26.00 4.61 9.13
CA GLY A 261 -25.67 5.88 8.49
C GLY A 261 -24.16 6.08 8.54
N PRO A 262 -23.39 5.31 7.77
CA PRO A 262 -21.95 5.26 7.91
C PRO A 262 -21.31 6.59 7.55
N GLN A 263 -20.24 6.92 8.27
CA GLN A 263 -19.42 8.11 8.06
C GLN A 263 -18.62 8.06 6.74
N ALA A 264 -18.27 6.85 6.30
CA ALA A 264 -17.70 6.55 4.99
C ALA A 264 -17.85 5.04 4.71
N THR A 265 -17.93 4.66 3.44
CA THR A 265 -17.80 3.28 2.98
C THR A 265 -16.85 3.24 1.79
N VAL A 266 -15.86 2.35 1.85
CA VAL A 266 -14.88 2.12 0.79
C VAL A 266 -15.09 0.73 0.24
N THR A 267 -15.32 0.63 -1.06
CA THR A 267 -15.44 -0.66 -1.76
C THR A 267 -14.37 -0.80 -2.82
N LEU A 268 -13.60 -1.89 -2.74
CA LEU A 268 -12.57 -2.26 -3.70
C LEU A 268 -12.97 -3.53 -4.44
N ALA A 269 -12.82 -3.53 -5.77
CA ALA A 269 -12.89 -4.75 -6.57
C ALA A 269 -11.49 -5.10 -7.07
N THR A 270 -11.07 -6.34 -6.86
CA THR A 270 -9.73 -6.83 -7.20
C THR A 270 -9.72 -7.78 -8.40
N THR A 271 -8.55 -8.01 -9.00
CA THR A 271 -8.36 -8.89 -10.17
C THR A 271 -8.74 -10.36 -9.92
N ASP A 272 -8.79 -10.79 -8.66
CA ASP A 272 -9.30 -12.10 -8.23
C ASP A 272 -10.83 -12.23 -8.30
N GLY A 273 -11.54 -11.14 -8.67
CA GLY A 273 -12.99 -11.09 -8.75
C GLY A 273 -13.68 -10.92 -7.39
N LYS A 274 -12.93 -10.76 -6.30
CA LYS A 274 -13.49 -10.47 -4.98
C LYS A 274 -13.81 -8.98 -4.85
N SER A 275 -14.88 -8.68 -4.11
CA SER A 275 -15.20 -7.34 -3.65
C SER A 275 -14.93 -7.27 -2.16
N ARG A 276 -14.27 -6.20 -1.72
CA ARG A 276 -13.90 -5.98 -0.32
C ARG A 276 -14.44 -4.62 0.09
N THR A 277 -15.27 -4.60 1.13
CA THR A 277 -15.92 -3.40 1.61
C THR A 277 -15.51 -3.13 3.04
N VAL A 278 -15.10 -1.88 3.31
CA VAL A 278 -14.80 -1.37 4.65
C VAL A 278 -15.78 -0.24 4.94
N THR A 279 -16.53 -0.38 6.02
CA THR A 279 -17.55 0.56 6.45
C THR A 279 -17.15 1.19 7.77
N PHE A 280 -17.18 2.52 7.82
CA PHE A 280 -16.83 3.31 8.98
C PHE A 280 -18.11 3.86 9.62
N GLY A 281 -18.39 3.47 10.86
CA GLY A 281 -19.57 3.84 11.64
C GLY A 281 -19.37 5.14 12.42
N SER A 282 -19.83 5.18 13.67
CA SER A 282 -19.74 6.35 14.55
C SER A 282 -18.33 6.55 15.13
N THR A 283 -17.96 7.82 15.36
CA THR A 283 -16.76 8.19 16.12
C THR A 283 -17.06 8.23 17.61
N VAL A 284 -16.19 7.64 18.42
CA VAL A 284 -16.27 7.64 19.89
C VAL A 284 -14.89 7.84 20.51
N THR A 285 -14.84 8.27 21.77
CA THR A 285 -13.59 8.29 22.54
C THR A 285 -13.46 6.98 23.32
N ARG A 286 -12.32 6.29 23.15
CA ARG A 286 -12.03 5.01 23.82
C ARG A 286 -10.56 4.98 24.25
N GLU A 287 -10.28 4.25 25.33
CA GLU A 287 -8.91 3.85 25.66
C GLU A 287 -8.49 2.69 24.75
N VAL A 288 -7.54 2.94 23.86
CA VAL A 288 -7.07 1.95 22.87
C VAL A 288 -5.54 1.98 22.76
N GLY A 289 -4.98 0.97 22.09
CA GLY A 289 -3.53 0.84 21.89
C GLY A 289 -2.79 0.23 23.08
N GLN A 290 -1.48 0.07 22.92
CA GLN A 290 -0.56 -0.39 23.96
C GLN A 290 0.69 0.52 23.99
N PRO A 291 0.85 1.40 24.99
CA PRO A 291 -0.01 1.58 26.17
C PRO A 291 -1.41 2.12 25.81
N ALA A 292 -2.39 1.83 26.68
CA ALA A 292 -3.76 2.30 26.50
C ALA A 292 -3.82 3.82 26.73
N GLU A 293 -4.36 4.53 25.74
CA GLU A 293 -4.54 5.99 25.78
C GLU A 293 -5.93 6.35 25.24
N GLU A 294 -6.57 7.38 25.81
CA GLU A 294 -7.82 7.91 25.28
C GLU A 294 -7.59 8.54 23.90
N LYS A 295 -8.20 7.96 22.87
CA LYS A 295 -8.16 8.44 21.49
C LYS A 295 -9.57 8.52 20.92
N GLU A 296 -9.77 9.42 19.96
CA GLU A 296 -10.94 9.37 19.10
C GLU A 296 -10.76 8.26 18.07
N VAL A 297 -11.69 7.30 18.10
CA VAL A 297 -11.71 6.13 17.23
C VAL A 297 -13.05 5.98 16.54
N VAL A 298 -13.05 5.27 15.42
CA VAL A 298 -14.23 5.00 14.61
C VAL A 298 -14.47 3.49 14.61
N PHE A 299 -15.72 3.10 14.81
CA PHE A 299 -16.13 1.71 14.62
C PHE A 299 -15.99 1.32 13.15
N THR A 300 -15.28 0.25 12.86
CA THR A 300 -14.98 -0.17 11.48
C THR A 300 -15.37 -1.62 11.28
N ARG A 301 -16.13 -1.89 10.21
CA ARG A 301 -16.53 -3.23 9.80
C ARG A 301 -15.91 -3.56 8.45
N VAL A 302 -15.46 -4.79 8.30
CA VAL A 302 -14.87 -5.30 7.04
C VAL A 302 -15.71 -6.47 6.55
N SER A 303 -16.05 -6.47 5.27
CA SER A 303 -16.79 -7.57 4.65
C SER A 303 -16.04 -8.90 4.84
N GLY A 304 -16.69 -9.88 5.45
CA GLY A 304 -16.10 -11.21 5.74
C GLY A 304 -15.47 -11.34 7.14
N ARG A 305 -15.44 -10.26 7.93
CA ARG A 305 -15.05 -10.28 9.35
C ARG A 305 -16.30 -10.09 10.22
N ASN A 306 -16.39 -10.80 11.33
CA ASN A 306 -17.51 -10.69 12.28
C ASN A 306 -17.24 -9.62 13.34
N GLU A 307 -15.97 -9.39 13.64
CA GLU A 307 -15.53 -8.42 14.62
C GLU A 307 -15.70 -6.96 14.15
N VAL A 308 -15.93 -6.07 15.10
CA VAL A 308 -15.90 -4.62 14.90
C VAL A 308 -14.55 -4.10 15.39
N LEU A 309 -13.82 -3.45 14.50
CA LEU A 309 -12.50 -2.87 14.76
C LEU A 309 -12.65 -1.42 15.24
N LEU A 310 -11.66 -0.94 15.98
CA LEU A 310 -11.52 0.47 16.35
C LEU A 310 -10.30 1.03 15.62
N VAL A 311 -10.51 2.01 14.74
CA VAL A 311 -9.44 2.69 14.00
C VAL A 311 -9.37 4.15 14.40
N GLN A 312 -8.21 4.78 14.28
CA GLN A 312 -8.07 6.19 14.63
C GLN A 312 -8.98 7.07 13.74
N ALA A 313 -9.69 8.03 14.35
CA ALA A 313 -10.66 8.86 13.65
C ALA A 313 -10.07 9.66 12.48
N GLY A 314 -8.82 10.11 12.60
CA GLY A 314 -8.12 10.84 11.54
C GLY A 314 -7.93 10.04 10.24
N ALA A 315 -8.04 8.70 10.28
CA ALA A 315 -7.99 7.90 9.07
C ALA A 315 -9.17 8.16 8.12
N LEU A 316 -10.32 8.64 8.64
CA LEU A 316 -11.51 8.93 7.83
C LEU A 316 -11.26 9.98 6.73
N ASP A 317 -10.36 10.92 6.97
CA ASP A 317 -10.10 12.01 6.01
C ASP A 317 -9.55 11.46 4.69
N ASN A 318 -8.79 10.36 4.73
CA ASN A 318 -8.27 9.67 3.54
C ASN A 318 -9.38 9.00 2.72
N PHE A 319 -10.55 8.73 3.30
CA PHE A 319 -11.65 8.01 2.66
C PHE A 319 -12.83 8.92 2.28
N ARG A 320 -12.77 10.19 2.68
CA ARG A 320 -13.76 11.23 2.34
C ARG A 320 -13.30 12.13 1.19
N GLN A 321 -12.61 11.53 0.22
CA GLN A 321 -12.12 12.24 -0.95
C GLN A 321 -13.29 12.54 -1.90
N SER A 322 -13.37 13.77 -2.39
CA SER A 322 -14.40 14.17 -3.34
C SER A 322 -14.03 13.76 -4.77
N ALA A 323 -14.99 13.88 -5.69
CA ALA A 323 -14.72 13.70 -7.11
C ALA A 323 -13.70 14.73 -7.63
N PHE A 324 -13.61 15.91 -7.04
CA PHE A 324 -12.60 16.91 -7.39
C PHE A 324 -11.21 16.49 -6.92
N ASP A 325 -11.09 15.89 -5.73
CA ASP A 325 -9.81 15.47 -5.16
C ASP A 325 -9.18 14.33 -5.95
N LEU A 326 -10.01 13.40 -6.45
CA LEU A 326 -9.57 12.23 -7.22
C LEU A 326 -9.56 12.45 -8.74
N ARG A 327 -9.94 13.62 -9.25
CA ARG A 327 -9.87 13.95 -10.68
C ARG A 327 -8.47 14.39 -11.04
N ASP A 328 -8.02 14.03 -12.25
CA ASP A 328 -6.80 14.58 -12.83
C ASP A 328 -6.92 16.10 -12.97
N LYS A 329 -6.02 16.84 -12.30
CA LYS A 329 -6.03 18.30 -12.27
C LYS A 329 -5.08 18.92 -13.30
N SER A 330 -4.35 18.12 -14.09
CA SER A 330 -3.45 18.66 -15.12
C SER A 330 -4.23 19.41 -16.19
N VAL A 331 -3.84 20.67 -16.46
CA VAL A 331 -4.47 21.48 -17.51
C VAL A 331 -3.96 21.09 -18.89
N VAL A 332 -2.72 20.64 -18.97
CA VAL A 332 -2.10 20.16 -20.20
C VAL A 332 -1.15 19.00 -19.88
N SER A 333 -0.99 18.08 -20.82
CA SER A 333 -0.03 16.98 -20.73
C SER A 333 0.73 16.88 -22.04
N PHE A 334 2.06 16.88 -21.97
CA PHE A 334 2.95 16.77 -23.11
C PHE A 334 4.35 16.33 -22.66
N ASN A 335 5.14 15.76 -23.58
CA ASN A 335 6.54 15.47 -23.33
C ASN A 335 7.42 16.68 -23.71
N ARG A 336 8.15 17.25 -22.75
CA ARG A 336 9.06 18.39 -22.98
C ARG A 336 10.12 18.14 -24.03
N GLU A 337 10.60 16.90 -24.17
CA GLU A 337 11.62 16.55 -25.17
C GLU A 337 11.09 16.64 -26.62
N ASP A 338 9.78 16.53 -26.78
CA ASP A 338 9.10 16.61 -28.07
C ASP A 338 8.71 18.05 -28.43
N VAL A 339 8.86 19.01 -27.51
CA VAL A 339 8.55 20.42 -27.78
C VAL A 339 9.59 21.01 -28.73
N THR A 340 9.09 21.56 -29.84
CA THR A 340 9.90 22.16 -30.91
C THR A 340 9.76 23.68 -30.98
N ARG A 341 8.61 24.23 -30.58
CA ARG A 341 8.36 25.67 -30.55
C ARG A 341 7.32 26.01 -29.48
N VAL A 342 7.52 27.12 -28.78
CA VAL A 342 6.53 27.72 -27.87
C VAL A 342 6.27 29.15 -28.33
N LYS A 343 5.00 29.48 -28.53
CA LYS A 343 4.56 30.82 -28.91
C LYS A 343 3.66 31.38 -27.80
N VAL A 344 4.05 32.50 -27.23
CA VAL A 344 3.28 33.21 -26.20
C VAL A 344 2.76 34.51 -26.80
N GLU A 345 1.45 34.64 -26.84
CA GLU A 345 0.75 35.84 -27.31
C GLU A 345 0.04 36.49 -26.13
N ARG A 346 0.43 37.71 -25.78
CA ARG A 346 -0.21 38.50 -24.71
C ARG A 346 -0.91 39.72 -25.30
N THR A 347 -2.09 40.04 -24.78
CA THR A 347 -2.78 41.30 -25.10
C THR A 347 -2.09 42.52 -24.49
N GLN A 348 -1.39 42.33 -23.38
CA GLN A 348 -0.54 43.31 -22.70
C GLN A 348 0.76 42.64 -22.25
N GLY A 349 1.90 43.31 -22.43
CA GLY A 349 3.22 42.75 -22.11
C GLY A 349 3.94 42.15 -23.32
N LEU A 350 5.00 41.37 -23.06
CA LEU A 350 5.83 40.77 -24.10
C LEU A 350 5.14 39.58 -24.77
N SER A 351 4.96 39.65 -26.09
CA SER A 351 4.70 38.46 -26.91
C SER A 351 6.01 37.97 -27.51
N PHE A 352 6.27 36.67 -27.40
CA PHE A 352 7.50 36.07 -27.88
C PHE A 352 7.26 34.70 -28.52
N THR A 353 8.25 34.24 -29.28
CA THR A 353 8.25 32.90 -29.86
C THR A 353 9.63 32.33 -29.69
N VAL A 354 9.73 31.13 -29.12
CA VAL A 354 10.97 30.38 -28.97
C VAL A 354 10.89 29.09 -29.75
N ALA A 355 11.96 28.72 -30.43
CA ALA A 355 12.04 27.49 -31.22
C ALA A 355 13.35 26.74 -30.94
N ARG A 356 13.24 25.42 -30.88
CA ARG A 356 14.38 24.52 -30.69
C ARG A 356 15.11 24.36 -32.02
N ARG A 357 16.39 24.74 -32.05
CA ARG A 357 17.33 24.53 -33.16
C ARG A 357 18.39 23.51 -32.73
N PRO A 358 19.22 22.97 -33.66
CA PRO A 358 20.22 21.96 -33.31
C PRO A 358 21.21 22.36 -32.22
N SER A 359 21.52 23.66 -32.10
CA SER A 359 22.46 24.20 -31.11
C SER A 359 21.81 24.63 -29.80
N GLY A 360 20.48 24.58 -29.66
CA GLY A 360 19.78 25.04 -28.46
C GLY A 360 18.46 25.75 -28.77
N TRP A 361 17.89 26.40 -27.76
CA TRP A 361 16.69 27.22 -27.91
C TRP A 361 17.03 28.60 -28.45
N PHE A 362 16.20 29.13 -29.34
CA PHE A 362 16.33 30.47 -29.89
C PHE A 362 15.02 31.22 -29.75
N VAL A 363 15.10 32.49 -29.38
CA VAL A 363 13.99 33.42 -29.54
C VAL A 363 13.90 33.75 -31.03
N GLU A 364 12.78 33.48 -31.69
CA GLU A 364 12.49 33.88 -33.08
C GLU A 364 11.82 35.27 -33.14
N ARG A 365 11.03 35.60 -32.12
CA ARG A 365 10.34 36.89 -31.95
C ARG A 365 10.42 37.36 -30.49
N PRO A 366 10.59 38.67 -30.24
CA PRO A 366 10.58 39.77 -31.22
C PRO A 366 11.90 39.95 -31.99
N GLN A 367 13.00 39.36 -31.52
CA GLN A 367 14.31 39.42 -32.17
C GLN A 367 14.95 38.02 -32.18
N ASP A 368 15.73 37.71 -33.21
CA ASP A 368 16.47 36.45 -33.32
C ASP A 368 17.74 36.46 -32.45
N PHE A 369 17.79 35.61 -31.43
CA PHE A 369 18.98 35.37 -30.61
C PHE A 369 18.88 34.02 -29.87
N GLU A 370 20.01 33.49 -29.43
CA GLU A 370 20.06 32.27 -28.61
C GLU A 370 19.41 32.52 -27.25
N ALA A 371 18.44 31.70 -26.86
CA ALA A 371 17.72 31.85 -25.61
C ALA A 371 18.51 31.23 -24.44
N ARG A 372 18.39 31.82 -23.25
CA ARG A 372 18.84 31.23 -21.99
C ARG A 372 18.09 29.92 -21.79
N GLN A 373 18.80 28.79 -21.91
CA GLN A 373 18.18 27.46 -21.81
C GLN A 373 17.35 27.30 -20.52
N GLY A 374 17.89 27.72 -19.37
CA GLY A 374 17.16 27.67 -18.11
C GLY A 374 15.81 28.38 -18.17
N ALA A 375 15.70 29.54 -18.85
CA ALA A 375 14.44 30.27 -18.96
C ALA A 375 13.36 29.46 -19.67
N ILE A 376 13.77 28.73 -20.71
CA ILE A 376 12.83 27.93 -21.50
C ILE A 376 12.44 26.67 -20.73
N ASP A 377 13.41 26.05 -20.07
CA ASP A 377 13.14 24.89 -19.22
C ASP A 377 12.17 25.27 -18.09
N ASP A 378 12.36 26.43 -17.43
CA ASP A 378 11.46 26.98 -16.40
C ASP A 378 10.02 27.11 -16.96
N ILE A 379 9.83 27.80 -18.09
CA ILE A 379 8.50 27.96 -18.74
C ILE A 379 7.86 26.60 -19.05
N LEU A 380 8.65 25.63 -19.54
CA LEU A 380 8.14 24.31 -19.88
C LEU A 380 7.74 23.51 -18.64
N TRP A 381 8.48 23.64 -17.53
CA TRP A 381 8.11 23.07 -16.24
C TRP A 381 6.81 23.68 -15.72
N ASP A 382 6.67 25.01 -15.75
CA ASP A 382 5.46 25.69 -15.26
C ASP A 382 4.21 25.30 -16.06
N LEU A 383 4.37 25.05 -17.36
CA LEU A 383 3.29 24.55 -18.22
C LEU A 383 2.98 23.09 -17.96
N GLU A 384 3.98 22.25 -17.69
CA GLU A 384 3.81 20.83 -17.35
C GLU A 384 3.12 20.66 -15.98
N ASP A 385 3.52 21.45 -14.99
CA ASP A 385 2.99 21.43 -13.62
C ASP A 385 1.69 22.26 -13.47
N LEU A 386 1.18 22.82 -14.57
CA LEU A 386 -0.02 23.65 -14.56
C LEU A 386 -1.23 22.81 -14.15
N SER A 387 -1.73 23.08 -12.95
CA SER A 387 -2.86 22.39 -12.35
C SER A 387 -4.08 23.30 -12.18
N ALA A 388 -5.25 22.70 -12.35
CA ALA A 388 -6.53 23.32 -12.10
C ALA A 388 -6.75 23.46 -10.59
N VAL A 389 -6.94 24.69 -10.14
CA VAL A 389 -7.35 25.03 -8.77
C VAL A 389 -8.86 24.79 -8.60
N ASN A 390 -9.63 24.93 -9.68
CA ASN A 390 -11.07 24.67 -9.70
C ASN A 390 -11.52 24.28 -11.13
N PHE A 391 -12.60 23.49 -11.23
CA PHE A 391 -13.27 23.19 -12.51
C PHE A 391 -14.57 23.99 -12.60
N VAL A 392 -14.66 24.89 -13.56
CA VAL A 392 -15.77 25.85 -13.70
C VAL A 392 -16.87 25.30 -14.60
N SER A 393 -16.48 24.70 -15.73
CA SER A 393 -17.42 24.12 -16.69
C SER A 393 -16.74 23.03 -17.52
N ASP A 394 -17.40 21.88 -17.66
CA ASP A 394 -16.90 20.78 -18.48
C ASP A 394 -17.21 20.97 -19.98
N ASP A 395 -18.29 21.68 -20.32
CA ASP A 395 -18.69 21.99 -21.70
C ASP A 395 -19.24 23.42 -21.79
N PRO A 396 -18.36 24.44 -21.85
CA PRO A 396 -18.76 25.84 -21.82
C PRO A 396 -19.44 26.26 -23.13
N THR A 397 -20.55 26.98 -23.00
CA THR A 397 -21.20 27.65 -24.12
C THR A 397 -20.35 28.80 -24.68
N PRO A 398 -20.54 29.21 -25.95
CA PRO A 398 -19.85 30.38 -26.50
C PRO A 398 -20.09 31.69 -25.74
N GLN A 399 -21.20 31.80 -24.99
CA GLN A 399 -21.47 32.96 -24.15
C GLN A 399 -20.63 32.93 -22.88
N GLU A 400 -20.52 31.77 -22.23
CA GLU A 400 -19.67 31.56 -21.05
C GLU A 400 -18.20 31.81 -21.39
N LEU A 401 -17.71 31.32 -22.53
CA LEU A 401 -16.34 31.62 -22.99
C LEU A 401 -16.07 33.13 -23.13
N ARG A 402 -17.08 33.94 -23.49
CA ARG A 402 -16.92 35.41 -23.51
C ARG A 402 -16.90 35.98 -22.09
N THR A 403 -17.77 35.50 -21.21
CA THR A 403 -17.81 35.91 -19.79
C THR A 403 -16.48 35.62 -19.09
N PHE A 404 -15.88 34.45 -19.34
CA PHE A 404 -14.60 34.05 -18.78
C PHE A 404 -13.39 34.72 -19.47
N GLY A 405 -13.61 35.54 -20.50
CA GLY A 405 -12.53 36.18 -21.26
C GLY A 405 -11.72 35.20 -22.12
N LEU A 406 -12.21 33.99 -22.38
CA LEU A 406 -11.53 32.98 -23.20
C LEU A 406 -11.83 33.14 -24.70
N ALA A 407 -12.90 33.84 -25.06
CA ALA A 407 -13.18 34.21 -26.46
C ALA A 407 -12.15 35.19 -27.03
N VAL A 408 -11.59 36.05 -26.17
CA VAL A 408 -10.45 36.94 -26.48
C VAL A 408 -9.48 36.84 -25.31
N PRO A 409 -8.60 35.82 -25.32
CA PRO A 409 -7.75 35.49 -24.18
C PRO A 409 -6.75 36.60 -23.90
N GLN A 410 -6.44 36.83 -22.63
CA GLN A 410 -5.39 37.75 -22.21
C GLN A 410 -4.00 37.21 -22.59
N VAL A 411 -3.83 35.90 -22.47
CA VAL A 411 -2.64 35.15 -22.91
C VAL A 411 -3.06 33.91 -23.69
N ALA A 412 -2.42 33.67 -24.83
CA ALA A 412 -2.52 32.42 -25.57
C ALA A 412 -1.13 31.82 -25.76
N ILE A 413 -0.94 30.61 -25.23
CA ILE A 413 0.30 29.86 -25.32
C ILE A 413 0.08 28.71 -26.29
N THR A 414 0.91 28.60 -27.33
CA THR A 414 0.86 27.50 -28.29
C THR A 414 2.14 26.69 -28.19
N ILE A 415 2.02 25.40 -27.91
CA ILE A 415 3.10 24.43 -27.76
C ILE A 415 3.08 23.54 -29.00
N GLU A 416 4.10 23.64 -29.85
CA GLU A 416 4.26 22.80 -31.03
C GLU A 416 5.17 21.60 -30.71
N LEU A 417 4.64 20.40 -30.86
CA LEU A 417 5.28 19.14 -30.55
C LEU A 417 5.71 18.40 -31.83
N ARG A 418 6.71 17.52 -31.73
CA ARG A 418 7.20 16.74 -32.87
C ARG A 418 6.19 15.68 -33.27
N GLY A 419 5.48 15.90 -34.37
CA GLY A 419 4.59 14.89 -34.95
C GLY A 419 3.22 14.77 -34.28
N GLU A 420 2.90 15.70 -33.39
CA GLU A 420 1.61 15.81 -32.70
C GLU A 420 0.92 17.14 -33.06
N GLU A 421 -0.38 17.23 -32.78
CA GLU A 421 -1.11 18.49 -32.95
C GLU A 421 -0.64 19.53 -31.92
N PRO A 422 -0.52 20.82 -32.30
CA PRO A 422 -0.15 21.86 -31.34
C PRO A 422 -1.18 21.99 -30.23
N ILE A 423 -0.69 22.09 -28.99
CA ILE A 423 -1.55 22.33 -27.84
C ILE A 423 -1.63 23.83 -27.58
N ARG A 424 -2.85 24.35 -27.43
CA ARG A 424 -3.08 25.77 -27.19
C ARG A 424 -3.73 25.97 -25.83
N VAL A 425 -2.99 26.58 -24.91
CA VAL A 425 -3.49 27.01 -23.59
C VAL A 425 -3.95 28.46 -23.69
N LEU A 426 -5.19 28.72 -23.32
CA LEU A 426 -5.83 30.04 -23.30
C LEU A 426 -6.02 30.47 -21.86
N VAL A 427 -5.57 31.67 -21.52
CA VAL A 427 -5.79 32.30 -20.22
C VAL A 427 -6.68 33.52 -20.41
N GLY A 428 -7.82 33.50 -19.74
CA GLY A 428 -8.88 34.48 -19.82
C GLY A 428 -8.80 35.54 -18.72
N ALA A 429 -9.97 35.93 -18.20
CA ALA A 429 -10.09 36.95 -17.18
C ALA A 429 -9.60 36.46 -15.81
N LYS A 430 -9.06 37.40 -15.01
CA LYS A 430 -8.77 37.19 -13.59
C LYS A 430 -10.09 37.12 -12.80
N THR A 431 -10.19 36.13 -11.93
CA THR A 431 -11.29 35.91 -10.99
C THR A 431 -11.18 36.85 -9.78
N GLU A 432 -12.24 36.97 -9.00
CA GLU A 432 -12.22 37.75 -7.74
C GLU A 432 -11.26 37.17 -6.70
N ALA A 433 -11.04 35.85 -6.72
CA ALA A 433 -10.10 35.15 -5.85
C ALA A 433 -8.62 35.34 -6.26
N GLY A 434 -8.37 35.99 -7.40
CA GLY A 434 -7.02 36.22 -7.93
C GLY A 434 -6.49 35.13 -8.86
N ASN A 435 -7.22 34.04 -9.07
CA ASN A 435 -6.94 33.03 -10.10
C ASN A 435 -7.30 33.54 -11.49
N TYR A 436 -6.93 32.82 -12.55
CA TYR A 436 -7.34 33.11 -13.92
C TYR A 436 -8.18 31.97 -14.49
N TYR A 437 -9.20 32.29 -15.29
CA TYR A 437 -9.86 31.27 -16.10
C TYR A 437 -8.91 30.76 -17.19
N ALA A 438 -8.88 29.45 -17.41
CA ALA A 438 -8.09 28.85 -18.46
C ALA A 438 -8.87 27.73 -19.19
N SER A 439 -8.47 27.48 -20.43
CA SER A 439 -8.95 26.37 -21.25
C SER A 439 -7.87 25.94 -22.24
N THR A 440 -7.87 24.68 -22.67
CA THR A 440 -6.84 24.15 -23.59
C THR A 440 -7.47 23.60 -24.86
N SER A 441 -6.72 23.48 -25.95
CA SER A 441 -7.19 22.75 -27.14
C SER A 441 -7.30 21.24 -26.88
N ALA A 442 -6.57 20.72 -25.89
CA ALA A 442 -6.61 19.31 -25.50
C ALA A 442 -7.89 18.94 -24.72
N SER A 443 -8.47 19.90 -23.97
CA SER A 443 -9.73 19.74 -23.25
C SER A 443 -10.58 21.01 -23.37
N LYS A 444 -11.84 20.88 -23.82
CA LYS A 444 -12.75 22.03 -23.97
C LYS A 444 -13.23 22.62 -22.65
N GLN A 445 -12.72 22.11 -21.53
CA GLN A 445 -13.14 22.48 -20.19
C GLN A 445 -12.64 23.89 -19.85
N VAL A 446 -13.34 24.56 -18.93
CA VAL A 446 -12.89 25.79 -18.30
C VAL A 446 -12.52 25.48 -16.87
N VAL A 447 -11.30 25.84 -16.51
CA VAL A 447 -10.73 25.68 -15.18
C VAL A 447 -10.28 27.03 -14.64
N GLU A 448 -10.04 27.11 -13.35
CA GLU A 448 -9.27 28.19 -12.74
C GLU A 448 -7.83 27.71 -12.51
N ILE A 449 -6.86 28.54 -12.86
CA ILE A 449 -5.44 28.32 -12.59
C ILE A 449 -4.89 29.42 -11.69
N SER A 450 -3.86 29.09 -10.92
CA SER A 450 -3.12 30.06 -10.10
C SER A 450 -2.51 31.18 -10.96
N GLU A 451 -2.26 32.33 -10.35
CA GLU A 451 -1.51 33.45 -10.96
C GLU A 451 -0.04 33.10 -11.25
N PHE A 452 0.48 31.99 -10.72
CA PHE A 452 1.86 31.55 -10.89
C PHE A 452 2.33 31.56 -12.36
N LEU A 453 1.57 30.96 -13.27
CA LEU A 453 1.91 30.95 -14.70
C LEU A 453 2.06 32.38 -15.28
N MET A 454 1.28 33.34 -14.77
CA MET A 454 1.32 34.72 -15.24
C MET A 454 2.54 35.47 -14.71
N GLY A 455 2.98 35.16 -13.49
CA GLY A 455 4.15 35.75 -12.85
C GLY A 455 5.49 35.26 -13.39
N ASP A 456 5.55 33.99 -13.82
CA ASP A 456 6.81 33.35 -14.22
C ASP A 456 7.11 33.48 -15.71
N LEU A 457 6.10 33.84 -16.52
CA LEU A 457 6.30 34.15 -17.93
C LEU A 457 7.06 35.48 -18.11
N PRO A 458 8.13 35.52 -18.93
CA PRO A 458 8.97 36.70 -19.09
C PRO A 458 8.22 37.97 -19.46
N ASP A 459 8.55 39.07 -18.78
CA ASP A 459 7.99 40.39 -19.04
C ASP A 459 8.87 41.23 -19.98
N GLU A 460 10.18 40.97 -19.97
CA GLU A 460 11.15 41.62 -20.83
C GLU A 460 11.93 40.61 -21.69
N VAL A 461 12.25 41.00 -22.93
CA VAL A 461 12.96 40.11 -23.87
C VAL A 461 14.37 39.76 -23.39
N ASP A 462 14.96 40.59 -22.53
CA ASP A 462 16.31 40.40 -22.01
C ASP A 462 16.38 39.28 -20.94
N GLU A 463 15.28 38.93 -20.27
CA GLU A 463 15.21 37.77 -19.35
C GLU A 463 15.42 36.43 -20.07
N LEU A 464 15.12 36.41 -21.38
CA LEU A 464 15.37 35.29 -22.26
C LEU A 464 16.81 35.26 -22.80
N ARG A 465 17.63 36.30 -22.57
CA ARG A 465 19.02 36.31 -23.06
C ARG A 465 19.96 35.56 -22.12
N PRO A 466 20.97 34.85 -22.64
CA PRO A 466 22.08 34.37 -21.85
C PRO A 466 22.78 35.53 -21.15
N SER A 467 23.07 35.40 -19.86
CA SER A 467 23.85 36.39 -19.13
C SER A 467 25.20 36.60 -19.81
N ALA A 468 25.55 37.86 -20.10
CA ALA A 468 26.87 38.18 -20.60
C ALA A 468 27.91 37.78 -19.55
N VAL A 469 28.66 36.72 -19.80
CA VAL A 469 29.86 36.41 -19.01
C VAL A 469 30.82 37.58 -19.22
N PRO A 470 31.21 38.34 -18.18
CA PRO A 470 32.24 39.35 -18.33
C PRO A 470 33.50 38.62 -18.80
N ILE A 471 33.97 38.94 -20.00
CA ILE A 471 35.30 38.51 -20.43
C ILE A 471 36.27 39.19 -19.44
N PRO A 472 37.08 38.45 -18.66
CA PRO A 472 38.08 39.10 -17.80
C PRO A 472 39.00 39.92 -18.70
N GLU A 473 39.19 41.20 -18.37
CA GLU A 473 40.17 42.04 -19.05
C GLU A 473 41.53 41.32 -19.04
N PRO A 474 42.27 41.28 -20.16
CA PRO A 474 43.57 40.65 -20.19
C PRO A 474 44.48 41.38 -19.18
N GLU A 475 44.95 40.62 -18.18
CA GLU A 475 45.94 41.05 -17.20
C GLU A 475 47.13 41.66 -17.97
N GLU A 476 47.36 42.96 -17.77
CA GLU A 476 48.43 43.71 -18.40
C GLU A 476 49.76 43.03 -18.02
N ALA A 477 50.37 42.35 -18.99
CA ALA A 477 51.59 41.60 -18.80
C ALA A 477 52.69 42.52 -18.25
N ALA A 478 53.09 42.28 -17.00
CA ALA A 478 54.22 42.97 -16.38
C ALA A 478 55.47 42.85 -17.27
N GLU A 479 56.06 43.99 -17.63
CA GLU A 479 57.28 44.05 -18.44
C GLU A 479 58.44 43.28 -17.76
N PRO A 480 59.21 42.48 -18.51
CA PRO A 480 60.32 41.72 -17.93
C PRO A 480 61.50 42.64 -17.57
N VAL A 481 61.90 42.59 -16.30
CA VAL A 481 63.12 43.21 -15.77
C VAL A 481 64.37 42.50 -16.35
N VAL A 482 64.89 42.97 -17.48
CA VAL A 482 66.15 43.73 -17.50
C VAL A 482 67.31 43.39 -16.54
N PRO A 483 68.02 42.22 -16.49
CA PRO A 483 69.16 42.11 -15.58
C PRO A 483 70.38 42.87 -16.12
N GLY A 484 70.85 43.86 -15.36
CA GLY A 484 72.10 44.59 -15.61
C GLY A 484 73.33 43.76 -15.22
N THR A 485 74.33 43.81 -16.09
CA THR A 485 75.70 43.23 -15.99
C THR A 485 76.53 43.73 -14.83
#